data_AF-A0A259IY55-F1
#
_entry.id   AF-A0A259IY55-F1
#
_cell.length_a   1.000
_cell.length_b   1.000
_cell.length_c   1.000
_cell.angle_alpha   90.00
_cell.angle_beta   90.00
_cell.angle_gamma   90.00
#
_symmetry.space_group_name_H-M   'P 1'
#
loop_
_entity.id
_entity.type
_entity.pdbx_description
1 polymer ?
#
loop_
_entity_poly.entity_id
_entity_poly.type
_entity_poly.pdbx_seq_one_letter_code
_entity_poly.pdbx_strand_id
1 'polypeptide(L)'
;DGLRDEGVLDAALARPLNLHLHAAADISDLAACYGFGLCQNHPFVDGNKRTSFVVTELFLALNGWTLRMEDAQVVALWLRLASGRLAEGALAQALRAHLLPLEAQSL
;
A
#
# COMPACT_ATOMS: atom_id res chain seq x y z
N ASP A 1 22.98 2.27 -8.38
CA ASP A 1 21.59 2.71 -8.19
C ASP A 1 20.63 1.53 -8.13
N GLY A 2 19.66 1.58 -7.21
CA GLY A 2 18.60 0.58 -7.05
C GLY A 2 17.24 0.99 -7.65
N LEU A 3 17.16 2.22 -8.15
CA LEU A 3 15.99 2.76 -8.85
C LEU A 3 16.03 2.28 -10.31
N ARG A 4 14.88 1.81 -10.81
CA ARG A 4 14.70 1.45 -12.21
C ARG A 4 14.17 2.65 -13.00
N ASP A 5 13.18 3.35 -12.44
CA ASP A 5 12.51 4.47 -13.08
C ASP A 5 11.99 5.45 -12.02
N GLU A 6 12.57 6.65 -12.01
CA GLU A 6 12.23 7.73 -11.09
C GLU A 6 10.85 8.32 -11.38
N GLY A 7 10.49 8.49 -12.66
CA GLY A 7 9.19 9.03 -13.05
C GLY A 7 8.04 8.09 -12.65
N VAL A 8 8.26 6.78 -12.70
CA VAL A 8 7.30 5.80 -12.20
C VAL A 8 7.14 5.89 -10.68
N LEU A 9 8.24 6.10 -9.94
CA LEU A 9 8.18 6.29 -8.50
C LEU A 9 7.40 7.56 -8.15
N ASP A 10 7.73 8.69 -8.77
CA ASP A 10 7.06 9.97 -8.55
C ASP A 10 5.56 9.88 -8.86
N ALA A 11 5.19 9.23 -9.95
CA ALA A 11 3.79 9.01 -10.31
C ALA A 11 3.05 8.16 -9.26
N ALA A 12 3.70 7.10 -8.74
CA ALA A 12 3.13 6.26 -7.69
C ALA A 12 2.92 7.01 -6.38
N LEU A 13 3.81 7.96 -6.04
CA LEU A 13 3.70 8.79 -4.84
C LEU A 13 2.70 9.94 -4.97
N ALA A 14 2.55 10.51 -6.18
CA ALA A 14 1.61 11.60 -6.42
C ALA A 14 0.14 11.13 -6.49
N ARG A 15 -0.11 9.89 -6.93
CA ARG A 15 -1.47 9.38 -7.17
C ARG A 15 -2.36 9.36 -5.92
N PRO A 16 -1.92 8.90 -4.73
CA PRO A 16 -2.73 8.93 -3.52
C PRO A 16 -3.09 10.35 -3.09
N LEU A 17 -2.20 11.34 -3.25
CA LEU A 17 -2.49 12.74 -2.95
C LEU A 17 -3.61 13.28 -3.86
N ASN A 18 -3.50 13.03 -5.16
CA ASN A 18 -4.56 13.41 -6.11
C ASN A 18 -5.89 12.74 -5.78
N LEU A 19 -5.86 11.45 -5.40
CA LEU A 19 -7.04 10.70 -5.01
C LEU A 19 -7.71 11.30 -3.76
N HIS A 20 -6.92 11.69 -2.75
CA HIS A 20 -7.40 12.35 -1.54
C HIS A 20 -8.06 13.72 -1.82
N LEU A 21 -7.49 14.50 -2.74
CA LEU A 21 -7.99 15.84 -3.07
C LEU A 21 -9.24 15.84 -3.96
N HIS A 22 -9.44 14.80 -4.77
CA HIS A 22 -10.44 14.81 -5.84
C HIS A 22 -11.50 13.71 -5.73
N ALA A 23 -11.38 12.78 -4.78
CA ALA A 23 -12.35 11.72 -4.54
C ALA A 23 -12.66 11.57 -3.05
N ALA A 24 -13.84 11.04 -2.73
CA ALA A 24 -14.20 10.59 -1.39
C ALA A 24 -13.52 9.24 -1.08
N ALA A 25 -12.18 9.23 -1.06
CA ALA A 25 -11.37 8.06 -0.77
C ALA A 25 -11.09 7.97 0.75
N ASP A 26 -11.27 6.78 1.32
CA ASP A 26 -10.91 6.55 2.72
C ASP A 26 -9.42 6.14 2.85
N ILE A 27 -8.98 5.94 4.09
CA ILE A 27 -7.58 5.61 4.37
C ILE A 27 -7.13 4.29 3.71
N SER A 28 -8.04 3.32 3.55
CA SER A 28 -7.74 2.04 2.91
C SER A 28 -7.58 2.19 1.41
N ASP A 29 -8.38 3.06 0.77
CA ASP A 29 -8.24 3.38 -0.65
C ASP A 29 -6.89 4.06 -0.93
N LEU A 30 -6.49 5.02 -0.08
CA LEU A 30 -5.19 5.69 -0.20
C LEU A 30 -4.01 4.73 0.02
N ALA A 31 -4.09 3.88 1.05
CA ALA A 31 -3.08 2.87 1.34
C ALA A 31 -2.94 1.85 0.19
N ALA A 32 -4.07 1.38 -0.34
CA ALA A 32 -4.08 0.49 -1.50
C ALA A 32 -3.55 1.16 -2.76
N CYS A 33 -3.78 2.47 -2.94
CA CYS A 33 -3.26 3.23 -4.06
C CYS A 33 -1.71 3.26 -4.06
N TYR A 34 -1.09 3.49 -2.89
CA TYR A 34 0.36 3.35 -2.71
C TYR A 34 0.83 1.92 -2.95
N GLY A 35 0.22 0.95 -2.27
CA GLY A 35 0.61 -0.45 -2.34
C GLY A 35 0.54 -1.00 -3.77
N PHE A 36 -0.54 -0.73 -4.49
CA PHE A 36 -0.73 -1.17 -5.87
C PHE A 36 0.28 -0.52 -6.81
N GLY A 37 0.45 0.81 -6.76
CA GLY A 37 1.35 1.55 -7.64
C GLY A 37 2.80 1.09 -7.51
N LEU A 38 3.30 0.96 -6.27
CA LEU A 38 4.67 0.51 -6.00
C LEU A 38 4.89 -0.97 -6.35
N CYS A 39 3.86 -1.81 -6.20
CA CYS A 39 3.99 -3.24 -6.49
C CYS A 39 3.97 -3.50 -8.00
N GLN A 40 3.02 -2.89 -8.72
CA GLN A 40 2.70 -3.20 -10.11
C GLN A 40 3.52 -2.39 -11.13
N ASN A 41 3.94 -1.17 -10.79
CA ASN A 41 4.65 -0.33 -11.76
C ASN A 41 6.17 -0.53 -11.72
N HIS A 42 6.66 -1.28 -10.72
CA HIS A 42 8.07 -1.68 -10.59
C HIS A 42 9.10 -0.52 -10.65
N PRO A 43 8.97 0.55 -9.82
CA PRO A 43 9.92 1.67 -9.82
C PRO A 43 11.36 1.29 -9.43
N PHE A 44 11.56 0.18 -8.71
CA PHE A 44 12.87 -0.31 -8.28
C PHE A 44 13.35 -1.50 -9.11
N VAL A 45 14.67 -1.73 -9.15
CA VAL A 45 15.28 -2.89 -9.81
C VAL A 45 14.85 -4.20 -9.16
N ASP A 46 14.80 -4.22 -7.82
CA ASP A 46 14.23 -5.29 -7.00
C ASP A 46 13.54 -4.69 -5.76
N GLY A 47 12.77 -5.49 -5.04
CA GLY A 47 12.20 -5.10 -3.76
C GLY A 47 10.82 -4.46 -3.85
N ASN A 48 10.30 -4.19 -5.05
CA ASN A 48 8.99 -3.54 -5.27
C ASN A 48 7.85 -4.08 -4.37
N LYS A 49 7.75 -5.40 -4.21
CA LYS A 49 6.76 -6.05 -3.34
C LYS A 49 6.95 -5.70 -1.86
N ARG A 50 8.20 -5.77 -1.38
CA ARG A 50 8.57 -5.46 0.02
C ARG A 50 8.37 -3.98 0.29
N THR A 51 8.84 -3.12 -0.60
CA THR A 51 8.67 -1.66 -0.49
C THR A 51 7.20 -1.26 -0.53
N SER A 52 6.41 -1.84 -1.44
CA SER A 52 4.95 -1.66 -1.51
C SER A 52 4.28 -1.98 -0.18
N PHE A 53 4.61 -3.13 0.41
CA PHE A 53 4.06 -3.54 1.71
C PHE A 53 4.45 -2.56 2.82
N VAL A 54 5.75 -2.26 2.96
CA VAL A 54 6.26 -1.34 4.00
C VAL A 54 5.66 0.05 3.87
N VAL A 55 5.55 0.60 2.66
CA VAL A 55 4.92 1.90 2.43
C VAL A 55 3.43 1.87 2.79
N THR A 56 2.73 0.78 2.47
CA THR A 56 1.32 0.61 2.84
C THR A 56 1.15 0.60 4.35
N GLU A 57 1.92 -0.20 5.08
CA GLU A 57 1.87 -0.23 6.55
C GLU A 57 2.28 1.10 7.18
N LEU A 58 3.38 1.70 6.72
CA LEU A 58 3.86 2.96 7.26
C LEU A 58 2.85 4.07 7.06
N PHE A 59 2.22 4.15 5.88
CA PHE A 59 1.16 5.12 5.61
C PHE A 59 -0.02 4.93 6.57
N LEU A 60 -0.47 3.69 6.80
CA LEU A 60 -1.54 3.40 7.76
C LEU A 60 -1.13 3.83 9.18
N ALA A 61 0.07 3.48 9.62
CA ALA A 61 0.59 3.80 10.95
C ALA A 61 0.68 5.32 11.18
N LEU A 62 1.19 6.07 10.20
CA LEU A 62 1.26 7.53 10.23
C LEU A 62 -0.13 8.20 10.31
N ASN A 63 -1.18 7.47 9.93
CA ASN A 63 -2.57 7.92 10.01
C ASN A 63 -3.33 7.29 11.20
N GLY A 64 -2.64 6.66 12.15
CA GLY A 64 -3.24 6.11 13.36
C GLY A 64 -3.94 4.76 13.17
N TRP A 65 -3.53 3.98 12.17
CA TRP A 65 -4.09 2.66 11.87
C TRP A 65 -3.02 1.57 11.88
N THR A 66 -3.41 0.36 12.26
CA THR A 66 -2.59 -0.84 12.15
C THR A 66 -3.33 -1.92 11.37
N LEU A 67 -2.59 -2.76 10.64
CA LEU A 67 -3.13 -3.85 9.86
C LEU A 67 -3.06 -5.15 10.66
N ARG A 68 -4.21 -5.64 11.14
CA ARG A 68 -4.28 -6.91 11.87
C ARG A 68 -4.52 -8.08 10.92
N MET A 69 -3.44 -8.51 10.27
CA MET A 69 -3.41 -9.71 9.43
C MET A 69 -2.32 -10.66 9.91
N GLU A 70 -2.52 -11.97 9.77
CA GLU A 70 -1.46 -12.95 9.98
C GLU A 70 -0.42 -12.85 8.84
N ASP A 71 0.86 -13.07 9.14
CA ASP A 71 1.96 -12.94 8.17
C ASP A 71 1.71 -13.73 6.88
N ALA A 72 1.18 -14.95 7.01
CA ALA A 72 0.85 -15.80 5.87
C ALA A 72 -0.24 -15.19 4.97
N GLN A 73 -1.20 -14.48 5.55
CA GLN A 73 -2.26 -13.79 4.81
C GLN A 73 -1.69 -12.57 4.06
N VAL A 74 -0.82 -11.79 4.71
CA VAL A 74 -0.12 -10.65 4.09
C VAL A 74 0.69 -11.12 2.89
N VAL A 75 1.51 -12.15 3.08
CA VAL A 75 2.34 -12.74 2.01
C VAL A 75 1.47 -13.21 0.85
N ALA A 76 0.38 -13.94 1.12
CA ALA A 76 -0.54 -14.41 0.09
C ALA A 76 -1.20 -13.25 -0.68
N LEU A 77 -1.61 -12.19 0.02
CA LEU A 77 -2.22 -11.01 -0.59
C LEU A 77 -1.24 -10.27 -1.50
N TRP A 78 -0.01 -10.03 -1.05
CA TRP A 78 1.03 -9.37 -1.85
C TRP A 78 1.54 -10.21 -3.02
N LEU A 79 1.56 -11.54 -2.89
CA LEU A 79 1.84 -12.43 -4.03
C LEU A 79 0.74 -12.36 -5.10
N ARG A 80 -0.53 -12.28 -4.69
CA ARG A 80 -1.64 -12.08 -5.63
C ARG A 80 -1.58 -10.71 -6.29
N LEU A 81 -1.27 -9.66 -5.53
CA LEU A 81 -1.05 -8.32 -6.05
C LEU A 81 0.03 -8.32 -7.12
N ALA A 82 1.24 -8.79 -6.79
CA ALA A 82 2.40 -8.78 -7.69
C ALA A 82 2.24 -9.68 -8.93
N SER A 83 1.33 -10.65 -8.89
CA SER A 83 1.00 -11.48 -10.05
C SER A 83 -0.13 -10.91 -10.91
N GLY A 84 -0.64 -9.71 -10.58
CA GLY A 84 -1.78 -9.09 -11.26
C GLY A 84 -3.13 -9.77 -11.00
N ARG A 85 -3.20 -10.67 -10.01
CA ARG A 85 -4.42 -11.43 -9.64
C ARG A 85 -5.24 -10.77 -8.52
N LEU A 86 -4.85 -9.56 -8.12
CA LEU A 86 -5.57 -8.73 -7.16
C LEU A 86 -5.63 -7.31 -7.71
N ALA A 87 -6.84 -6.80 -7.92
CA ALA A 87 -7.06 -5.42 -8.32
C ALA A 87 -6.87 -4.47 -7.12
N GLU A 88 -6.56 -3.21 -7.41
CA GLU A 88 -6.39 -2.16 -6.39
C GLU A 88 -7.59 -2.04 -5.43
N GLY A 89 -8.81 -2.01 -5.95
CA GLY A 89 -10.01 -1.97 -5.11
C GLY A 89 -10.18 -3.20 -4.21
N ALA A 90 -9.72 -4.37 -4.66
CA ALA A 90 -9.74 -5.58 -3.85
C ALA A 90 -8.67 -5.56 -2.75
N LEU A 91 -7.52 -4.93 -3.01
CA LEU A 91 -6.54 -4.62 -1.97
C LEU A 91 -7.13 -3.67 -0.93
N ALA A 92 -7.79 -2.58 -1.37
CA ALA A 92 -8.45 -1.64 -0.45
C ALA A 92 -9.49 -2.32 0.44
N GLN A 93 -10.33 -3.20 -0.13
CA GLN A 93 -11.29 -3.99 0.65
C GLN A 93 -10.61 -4.92 1.67
N ALA A 94 -9.53 -5.59 1.28
CA ALA A 94 -8.78 -6.46 2.18
C ALA A 94 -8.15 -5.68 3.33
N LEU A 95 -7.55 -4.52 3.07
CA LEU A 95 -7.01 -3.64 4.10
C LEU A 95 -8.12 -3.20 5.06
N ARG A 96 -9.22 -2.66 4.52
CA ARG A 96 -10.36 -2.15 5.29
C ARG A 96 -10.94 -3.19 6.26
N ALA A 97 -10.99 -4.45 5.85
CA ALA A 97 -11.50 -5.55 6.67
C ALA A 97 -10.59 -5.90 7.87
N HIS A 98 -9.33 -5.47 7.87
CA HIS A 98 -8.32 -5.80 8.88
C HIS A 98 -7.72 -4.57 9.56
N LEU A 99 -8.26 -3.37 9.29
CA LEU A 99 -7.81 -2.15 9.93
C LEU A 99 -8.34 -2.05 11.37
N LEU A 100 -7.42 -1.78 12.29
CA LEU A 100 -7.73 -1.42 13.66
C LEU A 100 -7.09 -0.06 13.97
N PRO A 101 -7.69 0.76 14.86
CA PRO A 101 -7.00 1.92 15.40
C PRO A 101 -5.66 1.50 15.99
N LEU A 102 -4.61 2.24 15.67
CA LEU A 102 -3.33 2.09 16.34
C LEU A 102 -3.53 2.56 17.78
N GLU A 103 -3.62 1.63 18.72
CA GLU A 103 -3.64 1.99 20.14
C GLU A 103 -2.37 2.78 20.45
N ALA A 104 -2.53 3.94 21.07
CA ALA A 104 -1.41 4.72 21.59
C ALA A 104 -0.74 3.89 22.70
N GLN A 105 0.18 3.01 22.33
CA GLN A 105 1.09 2.43 23.29
C GLN A 105 1.95 3.58 23.79
N SER A 106 1.74 3.94 25.06
CA SER A 106 2.64 4.73 25.88
C SER A 106 4.07 4.34 25.54
N LEU A 107 4.81 5.29 24.95
CA LEU A 107 6.27 5.22 24.91
C LEU A 107 6.82 5.03 26.32
#